data_AF-A0A938AL56-F1
#
_entry.id   AF-A0A938AL56-F1
#
_cell.length_a   1.000
_cell.length_b   1.000
_cell.length_c   1.000
_cell.angle_alpha   90.00
_cell.angle_beta   90.00
_cell.angle_gamma   90.00
#
_symmetry.space_group_name_H-M   'P 1'
#
loop_
_entity.id
_entity.type
_entity.pdbx_description
1 polymer ?
#
loop_
_entity_poly.entity_id
_entity_poly.type
_entity_poly.pdbx_seq_one_letter_code
_entity_poly.pdbx_strand_id
1 'polypeptide(L)'
;MAVSSQNDLLHDDGRPSFTVAQFVDVLNQVMKQAFDGGVWVEGEIEGLKQTGPNMYFTLVEQSSKGKMTLNVNLFRNDLSRVNRKLSEQGLQLKNGMKVKLQGSPDYYGPFGKLSLIARDVDTTFTLGDLALKREELLRKLRDSGVTEKNKRRPLPLVPLRLGIISSAEAAGWADARQHLSESGIAFHVNFCAVRVQGEQAAPMVVQALDYFSQRADIDIVLLMRGGGSKSDLAAFDEESIALAIARCQHPVFTGIGHQIDRSIADEVAHTACKTPTACADAVIEHVSSFLVDLQDTAARIANATRSALQRSRTRLTVSTERLRTIPKNNLERQRQKVVLADQKVRLLDPSATLARGWSITRDSRGNIVRDVSSVSRGEELVTTVHRGTVRSTITEVEQ
;
A
#
# COMPACT_ATOMS: atom_id res chain seq x y z
N MET A 1 -37.46 -48.82 -48.40
CA MET A 1 -37.99 -48.99 -49.77
C MET A 1 -38.61 -47.67 -50.21
N ALA A 2 -37.87 -46.91 -51.02
CA ALA A 2 -38.34 -45.85 -51.93
C ALA A 2 -37.07 -45.12 -52.45
N VAL A 3 -36.35 -45.75 -53.36
CA VAL A 3 -35.35 -45.08 -54.21
C VAL A 3 -35.90 -45.22 -55.62
N SER A 4 -36.57 -44.18 -56.10
CA SER A 4 -36.99 -44.08 -57.48
C SER A 4 -35.86 -43.42 -58.29
N SER A 5 -35.47 -44.12 -59.35
CA SER A 5 -34.80 -43.65 -60.58
C SER A 5 -33.40 -43.06 -60.44
N GLN A 6 -32.38 -43.92 -60.53
CA GLN A 6 -31.12 -43.65 -61.25
C GLN A 6 -30.41 -44.98 -61.54
N ASN A 7 -29.94 -45.16 -62.77
CA ASN A 7 -29.24 -46.36 -63.27
C ASN A 7 -28.16 -46.84 -62.28
N ASP A 8 -28.39 -47.98 -61.64
CA ASP A 8 -27.34 -48.76 -60.98
C ASP A 8 -26.44 -49.36 -62.06
N LEU A 9 -25.34 -48.69 -62.38
CA LEU A 9 -24.22 -49.32 -63.06
C LEU A 9 -23.57 -50.26 -62.04
N LEU A 10 -23.90 -51.55 -62.06
CA LEU A 10 -23.14 -52.55 -61.34
C LEU A 10 -21.85 -52.84 -62.12
N HIS A 11 -20.72 -52.91 -61.43
CA HIS A 11 -19.47 -53.43 -61.98
C HIS A 11 -19.61 -54.96 -62.20
N ASP A 12 -18.82 -55.54 -63.10
CA ASP A 12 -18.92 -56.96 -63.52
C ASP A 12 -18.82 -57.99 -62.36
N ASP A 13 -18.32 -57.58 -61.20
CA ASP A 13 -18.22 -58.39 -59.97
C ASP A 13 -19.42 -58.21 -59.02
N GLY A 14 -20.49 -57.56 -59.47
CA GLY A 14 -21.72 -57.33 -58.70
C GLY A 14 -21.65 -56.20 -57.67
N ARG A 15 -20.57 -55.41 -57.66
CA ARG A 15 -20.42 -54.25 -56.78
C ARG A 15 -20.99 -52.99 -57.43
N PRO A 16 -21.53 -52.04 -56.66
CA PRO A 16 -22.03 -50.78 -57.21
C PRO A 16 -20.88 -49.95 -57.82
N SER A 17 -21.08 -49.46 -59.05
CA SER A 17 -20.19 -48.52 -59.74
C SER A 17 -20.82 -47.13 -59.74
N PHE A 18 -20.03 -46.13 -59.36
CA PHE A 18 -20.45 -44.75 -59.27
C PHE A 18 -19.54 -43.86 -60.13
N THR A 19 -20.12 -42.85 -60.79
CA THR A 19 -19.34 -41.69 -61.20
C THR A 19 -18.85 -40.91 -59.97
N VAL A 20 -17.82 -40.06 -60.12
CA VAL A 20 -17.29 -39.25 -59.00
C VAL A 20 -18.39 -38.42 -58.34
N ALA A 21 -19.29 -37.81 -59.14
CA ALA A 21 -20.41 -37.03 -58.62
C ALA A 21 -21.39 -37.90 -57.81
N GLN A 22 -21.81 -39.04 -58.36
CA GLN A 22 -22.70 -39.98 -57.65
C GLN A 22 -22.10 -40.49 -56.35
N PHE A 23 -20.80 -40.80 -56.34
CA PHE A 23 -20.13 -41.28 -55.14
C PHE A 23 -20.09 -40.21 -54.03
N VAL A 24 -19.85 -38.95 -54.39
CA VAL A 24 -19.91 -37.81 -53.46
C VAL A 24 -21.32 -37.61 -52.89
N ASP A 25 -22.35 -37.70 -53.73
CA ASP A 25 -23.74 -37.58 -53.29
C ASP A 25 -24.12 -38.70 -52.32
N VAL A 26 -23.72 -39.94 -52.62
CA VAL A 26 -23.92 -41.10 -51.73
C VAL A 26 -23.18 -40.91 -50.40
N LEU A 27 -21.91 -40.49 -50.43
CA LEU A 27 -21.14 -40.22 -49.20
C LEU A 27 -21.84 -39.18 -48.32
N ASN A 28 -22.27 -38.06 -48.91
CA ASN A 28 -22.98 -37.01 -48.18
C ASN A 28 -24.34 -37.50 -47.66
N GLN A 29 -25.04 -38.35 -48.39
CA GLN A 29 -26.32 -38.93 -47.95
C GLN A 29 -26.13 -39.90 -46.78
N VAL A 30 -25.11 -40.77 -46.83
CA VAL A 30 -24.75 -41.68 -45.74
C VAL A 30 -24.35 -40.89 -44.49
N MET A 31 -23.52 -39.85 -44.64
CA MET A 31 -23.14 -38.99 -43.52
C MET A 31 -24.36 -38.27 -42.91
N LYS A 32 -25.27 -37.75 -43.74
CA LYS A 32 -26.51 -37.13 -43.26
C LYS A 32 -27.40 -38.11 -42.50
N GLN A 33 -27.50 -39.36 -42.94
CA GLN A 33 -28.26 -40.39 -42.25
C GLN A 33 -27.59 -40.83 -40.94
N ALA A 34 -26.27 -41.02 -40.96
CA ALA A 34 -25.51 -41.45 -39.78
C ALA A 34 -25.46 -40.38 -38.68
N PHE A 35 -25.46 -39.10 -39.08
CA PHE A 35 -25.36 -37.95 -38.20
C PHE A 35 -26.61 -37.07 -38.29
N ASP A 36 -27.79 -37.71 -38.24
CA ASP A 36 -29.06 -36.99 -38.23
C ASP A 36 -29.17 -36.09 -36.97
N GLY A 37 -29.57 -34.84 -37.17
CA GLY A 37 -29.51 -33.80 -36.13
C GLY A 37 -28.13 -33.14 -35.92
N GLY A 38 -27.05 -33.69 -36.47
CA GLY A 38 -25.68 -33.17 -36.37
C GLY A 38 -24.85 -33.77 -35.23
N VAL A 39 -23.56 -33.43 -35.21
CA VAL A 39 -22.56 -33.90 -34.24
C VAL A 39 -21.90 -32.75 -33.52
N TRP A 40 -21.50 -33.01 -32.28
CA TRP A 40 -20.60 -32.12 -31.53
C TRP A 40 -19.17 -32.59 -31.71
N VAL A 41 -18.32 -31.70 -32.22
CA VAL A 41 -16.88 -31.95 -32.40
C VAL A 41 -16.11 -30.94 -31.57
N GLU A 42 -15.16 -31.43 -30.79
CA GLU A 42 -14.25 -30.60 -30.02
C GLU A 42 -12.88 -30.50 -30.69
N GLY A 43 -12.20 -29.38 -30.51
CA GLY A 43 -10.86 -29.16 -31.03
C GLY A 43 -10.40 -27.72 -30.81
N GLU A 44 -9.11 -27.49 -31.06
CA GLU A 44 -8.51 -26.16 -31.01
C GLU A 44 -8.59 -25.49 -32.40
N ILE A 45 -8.92 -24.21 -32.44
CA ILE A 45 -9.03 -23.46 -33.70
C ILE A 45 -7.64 -23.12 -34.24
N GLU A 46 -7.36 -23.50 -35.48
CA GLU A 46 -6.16 -23.14 -36.23
C GLU A 46 -6.55 -22.54 -37.59
N GLY A 47 -5.85 -21.48 -38.02
CA GLY A 47 -6.03 -20.88 -39.34
C GLY A 47 -7.37 -20.15 -39.53
N LEU A 48 -7.89 -19.50 -38.49
CA LEU A 48 -9.13 -18.71 -38.54
C LEU A 48 -9.08 -17.63 -39.60
N LYS A 49 -9.99 -17.72 -40.58
CA LYS A 49 -10.09 -16.79 -41.71
C LYS A 49 -11.54 -16.44 -42.00
N GLN A 50 -11.85 -15.15 -42.03
CA GLN A 50 -13.14 -14.65 -42.47
C GLN A 50 -13.06 -14.25 -43.96
N THR A 51 -13.94 -14.82 -44.79
CA THR A 51 -14.03 -14.50 -46.22
C THR A 51 -15.46 -14.07 -46.53
N GLY A 52 -15.67 -12.76 -46.71
CA GLY A 52 -17.01 -12.19 -46.88
C GLY A 52 -17.89 -12.48 -45.66
N PRO A 53 -19.10 -13.06 -45.84
CA PRO A 53 -20.02 -13.34 -44.75
C PRO A 53 -19.78 -14.70 -44.06
N ASN A 54 -18.77 -15.46 -44.48
CA ASN A 54 -18.49 -16.81 -43.97
C ASN A 54 -17.13 -16.85 -43.25
N MET A 55 -16.99 -17.80 -42.34
CA MET A 55 -15.78 -18.04 -41.57
C MET A 55 -15.30 -19.48 -41.77
N TYR A 56 -14.00 -19.63 -41.95
CA TYR A 56 -13.34 -20.90 -42.25
C TYR A 56 -12.16 -21.07 -41.31
N PHE A 57 -12.01 -22.27 -40.75
CA PHE A 57 -10.87 -22.62 -39.90
C PHE A 57 -10.72 -24.14 -39.84
N THR A 58 -9.67 -24.60 -39.18
CA THR A 58 -9.43 -26.02 -38.92
C THR A 58 -9.53 -26.27 -37.42
N LEU A 59 -10.25 -27.30 -37.02
CA LEU A 59 -10.14 -27.86 -35.67
C LEU A 59 -8.98 -28.84 -35.65
N VAL A 60 -8.10 -28.69 -34.67
CA VAL A 60 -6.98 -29.58 -34.46
C VAL A 60 -7.03 -30.22 -33.08
N GLU A 61 -6.63 -31.49 -33.02
CA GLU A 61 -6.55 -32.26 -31.79
C GLU A 61 -5.27 -33.08 -31.81
N GLN A 62 -4.49 -33.04 -30.72
CA GLN A 62 -3.35 -33.92 -30.54
C GLN A 62 -3.81 -35.22 -29.88
N SER A 63 -3.96 -36.27 -30.66
CA SER A 63 -4.33 -37.61 -30.17
C SER A 63 -3.09 -38.48 -29.97
N SER A 64 -3.26 -39.63 -29.30
CA SER A 64 -2.25 -40.69 -29.20
C SER A 64 -1.77 -41.20 -30.56
N LYS A 65 -2.59 -41.03 -31.61
CA LYS A 65 -2.29 -41.41 -33.00
C LYS A 65 -1.71 -40.26 -33.85
N GLY A 66 -1.38 -39.12 -33.24
CA GLY A 66 -0.85 -37.93 -33.92
C GLY A 66 -1.87 -36.79 -34.03
N LYS A 67 -1.48 -35.74 -34.78
CA LYS A 67 -2.30 -34.54 -35.01
C LYS A 67 -3.48 -34.89 -35.92
N MET A 68 -4.69 -34.74 -35.42
CA MET A 68 -5.93 -34.85 -36.19
C MET A 68 -6.39 -33.45 -36.59
N THR A 69 -6.94 -33.32 -37.80
CA THR A 69 -7.40 -32.03 -38.33
C THR A 69 -8.73 -32.17 -39.05
N LEU A 70 -9.66 -31.23 -38.82
CA LEU A 70 -10.96 -31.19 -39.48
C LEU A 70 -11.28 -29.76 -39.92
N ASN A 71 -11.54 -29.55 -41.22
CA ASN A 71 -11.96 -28.24 -41.71
C ASN A 71 -13.36 -27.90 -41.21
N VAL A 72 -13.59 -26.65 -40.83
CA VAL A 72 -14.87 -26.15 -40.37
C VAL A 72 -15.30 -24.97 -41.22
N ASN A 73 -16.55 -25.03 -41.69
CA ASN A 73 -17.22 -23.99 -42.45
C ASN A 73 -18.36 -23.42 -41.60
N LEU A 74 -18.30 -22.12 -41.30
CA LEU A 74 -19.35 -21.37 -40.62
C LEU A 74 -19.96 -20.36 -41.60
N PHE A 75 -21.18 -20.64 -42.07
CA PHE A 75 -21.89 -19.78 -43.01
C PHE A 75 -22.62 -18.64 -42.31
N ARG A 76 -22.89 -17.56 -43.05
CA ARG A 76 -23.48 -16.29 -42.55
C ARG A 76 -24.49 -16.43 -41.40
N ASN A 77 -25.55 -17.21 -41.58
CA ASN A 77 -26.65 -17.30 -40.62
C ASN A 77 -26.21 -17.96 -39.31
N ASP A 78 -25.46 -19.05 -39.40
CA ASP A 78 -24.93 -19.77 -38.25
C ASP A 78 -23.80 -18.98 -37.57
N LEU A 79 -22.97 -18.28 -38.34
CA LEU A 79 -21.92 -17.39 -37.84
C LEU A 79 -22.52 -16.25 -37.01
N SER A 80 -23.58 -15.60 -37.49
CA SER A 80 -24.28 -14.57 -36.71
C SER A 80 -24.83 -15.12 -35.39
N ARG A 81 -25.40 -16.34 -35.39
CA ARG A 81 -25.92 -16.98 -34.17
C ARG A 81 -24.80 -17.33 -33.18
N VAL A 82 -23.72 -17.96 -33.66
CA VAL A 82 -22.56 -18.35 -32.86
C VAL A 82 -21.87 -17.13 -32.26
N ASN A 83 -21.64 -16.09 -33.07
CA ASN A 83 -21.04 -14.84 -32.58
C ASN A 83 -21.91 -14.18 -31.52
N ARG A 84 -23.25 -14.18 -31.66
CA ARG A 84 -24.15 -13.64 -30.64
C ARG A 84 -24.01 -14.41 -29.32
N LYS A 85 -24.09 -15.74 -29.36
CA LYS A 85 -23.98 -16.63 -28.18
C LYS A 85 -22.62 -16.47 -27.47
N LEU A 86 -21.54 -16.31 -28.23
CA LEU A 86 -20.20 -16.03 -27.68
C LEU A 86 -20.13 -14.63 -27.07
N SER A 87 -20.64 -13.61 -27.77
CA SER A 87 -20.60 -12.22 -27.32
C SER A 87 -21.42 -11.96 -26.05
N GLU A 88 -22.53 -12.69 -25.85
CA GLU A 88 -23.32 -12.67 -24.61
C GLU A 88 -22.49 -13.11 -23.40
N GLN A 89 -21.49 -13.97 -23.63
CA GLN A 89 -20.50 -14.41 -22.64
C GLN A 89 -19.16 -13.65 -22.74
N GLY A 90 -19.08 -12.61 -23.59
CA GLY A 90 -17.88 -11.83 -23.84
C GLY A 90 -16.74 -12.60 -24.51
N LEU A 91 -17.05 -13.67 -25.24
CA LEU A 91 -16.11 -14.47 -26.01
C LEU A 91 -16.13 -14.07 -27.49
N GLN A 92 -15.01 -14.35 -28.17
CA GLN A 92 -14.87 -14.24 -29.62
C GLN A 92 -13.99 -15.37 -30.12
N LEU A 93 -14.36 -15.99 -31.25
CA LEU A 93 -13.53 -17.01 -31.89
C LEU A 93 -12.15 -16.45 -32.24
N LYS A 94 -11.09 -17.14 -31.82
CA LYS A 94 -9.69 -16.80 -32.08
C LYS A 94 -8.89 -18.10 -32.27
N ASN A 95 -7.76 -17.99 -32.96
CA ASN A 95 -6.81 -19.10 -33.04
C ASN A 95 -6.36 -19.51 -31.62
N GLY A 96 -6.14 -20.80 -31.39
CA GLY A 96 -5.77 -21.35 -30.10
C GLY A 96 -6.93 -21.57 -29.12
N MET A 97 -8.14 -21.13 -29.45
CA MET A 97 -9.32 -21.37 -28.62
C MET A 97 -9.80 -22.81 -28.80
N LYS A 98 -9.93 -23.54 -27.68
CA LYS A 98 -10.58 -24.85 -27.67
C LYS A 98 -12.08 -24.65 -27.68
N VAL A 99 -12.75 -25.18 -28.68
CA VAL A 99 -14.19 -25.03 -28.87
C VAL A 99 -14.84 -26.40 -29.05
N LYS A 100 -16.14 -26.46 -28.76
CA LYS A 100 -16.98 -27.59 -29.09
C LYS A 100 -18.12 -27.09 -29.96
N LEU A 101 -18.14 -27.54 -31.21
CA LEU A 101 -19.05 -27.04 -32.25
C LEU A 101 -20.03 -28.12 -32.65
N GLN A 102 -21.30 -27.75 -32.76
CA GLN A 102 -22.32 -28.59 -33.36
C GLN A 102 -22.34 -28.35 -34.86
N GLY A 103 -22.30 -29.39 -35.67
CA GLY A 103 -22.36 -29.26 -37.12
C GLY A 103 -22.77 -30.54 -37.84
N SER A 104 -22.78 -30.49 -39.17
CA SER A 104 -22.99 -31.65 -40.00
C SER A 104 -21.75 -31.92 -40.86
N PRO A 105 -21.28 -33.17 -40.96
CA PRO A 105 -20.20 -33.51 -41.88
C PRO A 105 -20.62 -33.28 -43.32
N ASP A 106 -19.70 -32.76 -44.12
CA ASP A 106 -19.90 -32.45 -45.53
C ASP A 106 -18.62 -32.75 -46.31
N TYR A 107 -18.74 -33.55 -47.36
CA TYR A 107 -17.66 -33.87 -48.28
C TYR A 107 -17.76 -32.96 -49.51
N TYR A 108 -16.81 -32.04 -49.63
CA TYR A 108 -16.77 -31.06 -50.70
C TYR A 108 -16.12 -31.65 -51.95
N GLY A 109 -16.96 -32.11 -52.89
CA GLY A 109 -16.56 -32.79 -54.12
C GLY A 109 -15.45 -32.11 -54.93
N PRO A 110 -15.51 -30.79 -55.21
CA PRO A 110 -14.52 -30.12 -56.07
C PRO A 110 -13.07 -30.18 -55.58
N PHE A 111 -12.84 -30.29 -54.26
CA PHE A 111 -11.49 -30.39 -53.69
C PHE A 111 -11.25 -31.69 -52.91
N GLY A 112 -12.21 -32.61 -52.88
CA GLY A 112 -12.11 -33.87 -52.16
C GLY A 112 -11.84 -33.71 -50.65
N LYS A 113 -12.42 -32.68 -50.02
CA LYS A 113 -12.16 -32.36 -48.60
C LYS A 113 -13.37 -32.67 -47.74
N LEU A 114 -13.14 -33.39 -46.64
CA LEU A 114 -14.10 -33.49 -45.55
C LEU A 114 -14.09 -32.22 -44.71
N SER A 115 -15.28 -31.72 -44.38
CA SER A 115 -15.48 -30.55 -43.55
C SER A 115 -16.67 -30.74 -42.62
N LEU A 116 -16.75 -29.91 -41.57
CA LEU A 116 -17.89 -29.78 -40.69
C LEU A 116 -18.57 -28.44 -41.00
N ILE A 117 -19.84 -28.49 -41.42
CA ILE A 117 -20.67 -27.28 -41.49
C ILE A 117 -21.18 -27.00 -40.08
N ALA A 118 -20.51 -26.07 -39.40
CA ALA A 118 -20.82 -25.72 -38.02
C ALA A 118 -22.06 -24.81 -37.94
N ARG A 119 -22.90 -25.10 -36.96
CA ARG A 119 -24.21 -24.49 -36.72
C ARG A 119 -24.29 -23.87 -35.33
N ASP A 120 -23.75 -24.50 -34.30
CA ASP A 120 -23.79 -23.98 -32.92
C ASP A 120 -22.46 -24.19 -32.20
N VAL A 121 -22.28 -23.50 -31.07
CA VAL A 121 -21.12 -23.61 -30.18
C VAL A 121 -21.55 -23.84 -28.74
N ASP A 122 -20.81 -24.68 -28.03
CA ASP A 122 -20.95 -24.88 -26.60
C ASP A 122 -20.06 -23.88 -25.86
N THR A 123 -20.68 -22.82 -25.36
CA THR A 123 -20.00 -21.79 -24.58
C THR A 123 -19.60 -22.29 -23.19
N THR A 124 -20.33 -23.24 -22.61
CA THR A 124 -20.01 -23.80 -21.28
C THR A 124 -18.75 -24.63 -21.30
N PHE A 125 -18.57 -25.45 -22.35
CA PHE A 125 -17.32 -26.18 -22.60
C PHE A 125 -16.14 -25.23 -22.77
N THR A 126 -16.30 -24.20 -23.61
CA THR A 126 -15.25 -23.22 -23.92
C THR A 126 -14.83 -22.45 -22.66
N LEU A 127 -15.80 -22.01 -21.85
CA LEU A 127 -15.52 -21.33 -20.57
C LEU A 127 -14.85 -22.27 -19.55
N GLY A 128 -15.26 -23.53 -19.49
CA GLY A 128 -14.65 -24.54 -18.62
C GLY A 128 -13.18 -24.78 -18.94
N ASP A 129 -12.82 -24.92 -20.22
CA ASP A 129 -11.42 -25.09 -20.66
C ASP A 129 -10.57 -23.88 -20.30
N LEU A 130 -11.09 -22.67 -20.53
CA LEU A 130 -10.41 -21.42 -20.16
C LEU A 130 -10.18 -21.31 -18.65
N ALA A 131 -11.17 -21.68 -17.84
CA ALA A 131 -11.07 -21.68 -16.38
C ALA A 131 -10.00 -22.69 -15.89
N LEU A 132 -9.98 -23.90 -16.47
CA LEU A 132 -8.97 -24.92 -16.16
C LEU A 132 -7.56 -24.46 -16.51
N LYS A 133 -7.34 -23.91 -17.72
CA LYS A 133 -6.05 -23.36 -18.15
C LYS A 133 -5.56 -22.25 -17.22
N ARG A 134 -6.48 -21.39 -16.79
CA ARG A 134 -6.18 -20.32 -15.85
C ARG A 134 -5.77 -20.86 -14.47
N GLU A 135 -6.48 -21.84 -13.94
CA GLU A 135 -6.15 -22.45 -12.65
C GLU A 135 -4.79 -23.16 -12.69
N GLU A 136 -4.50 -23.87 -13.79
CA GLU A 136 -3.20 -24.51 -14.02
C GLU A 136 -2.06 -23.48 -14.09
N LEU A 137 -2.27 -22.37 -14.82
CA LEU A 137 -1.30 -21.29 -14.89
C LEU A 137 -1.07 -20.64 -13.52
N LEU A 138 -2.13 -20.36 -12.75
CA LEU A 138 -2.00 -19.84 -11.38
C LEU A 138 -1.28 -20.81 -10.45
N ARG A 139 -1.48 -22.13 -10.61
CA ARG A 139 -0.73 -23.13 -9.86
C ARG A 139 0.76 -23.08 -10.21
N LYS A 140 1.09 -23.10 -11.51
CA LYS A 140 2.46 -22.98 -12.02
C LYS A 140 3.17 -21.71 -11.52
N LEU A 141 2.48 -20.57 -11.52
CA LEU A 141 3.02 -19.29 -11.05
C LEU A 141 3.24 -19.28 -9.52
N ARG A 142 2.36 -19.92 -8.75
CA ARG A 142 2.51 -20.08 -7.30
C ARG A 142 3.68 -21.01 -6.96
N ASP A 143 3.77 -22.15 -7.62
CA ASP A 143 4.83 -23.14 -7.39
C ASP A 143 6.23 -22.57 -7.72
N SER A 144 6.31 -21.68 -8.71
CA SER A 144 7.54 -20.96 -9.06
C SER A 144 7.81 -19.70 -8.22
N GLY A 145 6.94 -19.38 -7.25
CA GLY A 145 7.06 -18.23 -6.36
C GLY A 145 6.91 -16.87 -7.05
N VAL A 146 6.40 -16.83 -8.29
CA VAL A 146 6.29 -15.62 -9.10
C VAL A 146 5.25 -14.66 -8.52
N THR A 147 4.14 -15.20 -7.98
CA THR A 147 3.00 -14.41 -7.46
C THR A 147 3.36 -13.49 -6.29
N GLU A 148 4.43 -13.79 -5.55
CA GLU A 148 4.84 -13.03 -4.36
C GLU A 148 5.94 -12.00 -4.63
N LYS A 149 6.60 -12.06 -5.80
CA LYS A 149 7.76 -11.20 -6.08
C LYS A 149 7.41 -9.71 -6.09
N ASN A 150 6.34 -9.32 -6.77
CA ASN A 150 5.93 -7.91 -6.83
C ASN A 150 5.25 -7.46 -5.53
N LYS A 151 4.44 -8.32 -4.90
CA LYS A 151 3.80 -8.07 -3.58
C LYS A 151 4.76 -7.74 -2.46
N ARG A 152 5.99 -8.25 -2.53
CA ARG A 152 7.02 -7.98 -1.53
C ARG A 152 7.88 -6.76 -1.85
N ARG A 153 7.62 -6.06 -2.95
CA ARG A 153 8.32 -4.80 -3.26
C ARG A 153 7.94 -3.77 -2.20
N PRO A 154 8.91 -3.06 -1.60
CA PRO A 154 8.60 -2.00 -0.66
C PRO A 154 7.87 -0.86 -1.39
N LEU A 155 6.68 -0.51 -0.91
CA LEU A 155 5.97 0.67 -1.37
C LEU A 155 6.62 1.94 -0.77
N PRO A 156 7.08 2.91 -1.60
CA PRO A 156 7.60 4.17 -1.08
C PRO A 156 6.58 4.87 -0.18
N LEU A 157 7.03 5.59 0.85
CA LEU A 157 6.12 6.32 1.76
C LEU A 157 5.32 7.42 1.05
N VAL A 158 5.93 8.05 0.05
CA VAL A 158 5.34 9.15 -0.71
C VAL A 158 5.61 8.94 -2.21
N PRO A 159 4.90 8.03 -2.89
CA PRO A 159 5.09 7.77 -4.31
C PRO A 159 4.48 8.91 -5.12
N LEU A 160 5.31 9.81 -5.64
CA LEU A 160 4.85 10.96 -6.44
C LEU A 160 5.08 10.75 -7.94
N ARG A 161 5.95 9.82 -8.33
CA ARG A 161 6.34 9.60 -9.72
C ARG A 161 5.69 8.32 -10.24
N LEU A 162 4.64 8.48 -11.04
CA LEU A 162 3.75 7.40 -11.46
C LEU A 162 4.07 6.99 -12.90
N GLY A 163 4.32 5.71 -13.13
CA GLY A 163 4.33 5.12 -14.48
C GLY A 163 2.94 4.58 -14.81
N ILE A 164 2.25 5.15 -15.79
CA ILE A 164 0.89 4.70 -16.16
C ILE A 164 0.95 3.90 -17.45
N ILE A 165 0.38 2.70 -17.44
CA ILE A 165 0.20 1.85 -18.61
C ILE A 165 -1.30 1.71 -18.86
N SER A 166 -1.81 2.29 -19.93
CA SER A 166 -3.23 2.21 -20.33
C SER A 166 -3.38 2.55 -21.81
N SER A 167 -4.55 2.34 -22.41
CA SER A 167 -4.86 2.93 -23.71
C SER A 167 -5.08 4.44 -23.60
N ALA A 168 -4.65 5.18 -24.63
CA ALA A 168 -4.78 6.64 -24.68
C ALA A 168 -6.25 7.11 -24.67
N GLU A 169 -7.14 6.29 -25.23
CA GLU A 169 -8.58 6.56 -25.37
C GLU A 169 -9.41 5.95 -24.22
N ALA A 170 -8.78 5.35 -23.20
CA ALA A 170 -9.48 4.75 -22.08
C ALA A 170 -10.19 5.81 -21.24
N ALA A 171 -11.53 5.76 -21.18
CA ALA A 171 -12.32 6.55 -20.23
C ALA A 171 -11.83 6.40 -18.79
N GLY A 172 -11.50 5.17 -18.38
CA GLY A 172 -10.99 4.89 -17.03
C GLY A 172 -9.65 5.59 -16.71
N TRP A 173 -8.80 5.85 -17.70
CA TRP A 173 -7.60 6.65 -17.49
C TRP A 173 -7.93 8.14 -17.36
N ALA A 174 -8.87 8.65 -18.17
CA ALA A 174 -9.29 10.05 -18.08
C ALA A 174 -9.83 10.37 -16.67
N ASP A 175 -10.68 9.50 -16.12
CA ASP A 175 -11.23 9.67 -14.77
C ASP A 175 -10.13 9.57 -13.69
N ALA A 176 -9.25 8.58 -13.78
CA ALA A 176 -8.13 8.41 -12.85
C ALA A 176 -7.17 9.61 -12.87
N ARG A 177 -6.90 10.16 -14.06
CA ARG A 177 -6.09 11.37 -14.23
C ARG A 177 -6.73 12.59 -13.58
N GLN A 178 -8.05 12.73 -13.68
CA GLN A 178 -8.79 13.81 -13.03
C GLN A 178 -8.66 13.71 -11.51
N HIS A 179 -8.89 12.52 -10.92
CA HIS A 179 -8.73 12.30 -9.48
C HIS A 179 -7.32 12.66 -8.98
N LEU A 180 -6.28 12.21 -9.71
CA LEU A 180 -4.90 12.57 -9.38
C LEU A 180 -4.67 14.09 -9.39
N SER A 181 -5.25 14.80 -10.37
CA SER A 181 -5.10 16.26 -10.47
C SER A 181 -5.89 17.04 -9.41
N GLU A 182 -7.05 16.55 -9.00
CA GLU A 182 -7.92 17.20 -8.01
C GLU A 182 -7.50 16.91 -6.56
N SER A 183 -6.65 15.90 -6.34
CA SER A 183 -6.15 15.49 -5.02
C SER A 183 -5.37 16.57 -4.26
N GLY A 184 -4.88 17.61 -4.94
CA GLY A 184 -4.00 18.62 -4.37
C GLY A 184 -2.55 18.14 -4.17
N ILE A 185 -2.21 16.92 -4.61
CA ILE A 185 -0.86 16.35 -4.55
C ILE A 185 -0.20 16.50 -5.93
N ALA A 186 1.05 16.95 -5.94
CA ALA A 186 1.83 17.17 -7.16
C ALA A 186 2.41 15.86 -7.72
N PHE A 187 1.55 15.00 -8.29
CA PHE A 187 1.99 13.78 -8.97
C PHE A 187 2.69 14.09 -10.30
N HIS A 188 3.84 13.46 -10.52
CA HIS A 188 4.53 13.40 -11.81
C HIS A 188 4.08 12.15 -12.57
N VAL A 189 3.30 12.34 -13.62
CA VAL A 189 2.69 11.24 -14.39
C VAL A 189 3.46 11.00 -15.68
N ASN A 190 4.05 9.81 -15.81
CA ASN A 190 4.68 9.34 -17.04
C ASN A 190 3.73 8.32 -17.70
N PHE A 191 3.06 8.73 -18.77
CA PHE A 191 2.05 7.91 -19.45
C PHE A 191 2.65 7.12 -20.62
N CYS A 192 2.39 5.81 -20.67
CA CYS A 192 2.74 4.92 -21.78
C CYS A 192 1.45 4.36 -22.39
N ALA A 193 1.15 4.80 -23.62
CA ALA A 193 -0.03 4.34 -24.35
C ALA A 193 0.20 2.93 -24.90
N VAL A 194 -0.65 1.99 -24.49
CA VAL A 194 -0.62 0.60 -24.99
C VAL A 194 -1.98 0.16 -25.51
N ARG A 195 -2.00 -0.86 -26.36
CA ARG A 195 -3.24 -1.60 -26.61
C ARG A 195 -3.55 -2.46 -25.40
N VAL A 196 -4.77 -2.35 -24.88
CA VAL A 196 -5.25 -3.14 -23.73
C VAL A 196 -6.16 -4.29 -24.17
N GLN A 197 -6.33 -4.49 -25.48
CA GLN A 197 -7.15 -5.54 -26.07
C GLN A 197 -6.56 -6.03 -27.40
N GLY A 198 -6.89 -7.27 -27.77
CA GLY A 198 -6.41 -7.92 -28.99
C GLY A 198 -5.02 -8.56 -28.85
N GLU A 199 -4.54 -9.19 -29.92
CA GLU A 199 -3.30 -9.99 -29.93
C GLU A 199 -2.03 -9.19 -29.64
N GLN A 200 -2.05 -7.88 -29.88
CA GLN A 200 -0.91 -6.99 -29.60
C GLN A 200 -0.90 -6.45 -28.16
N ALA A 201 -1.92 -6.76 -27.35
CA ALA A 201 -2.02 -6.19 -26.01
C ALA A 201 -0.92 -6.69 -25.07
N ALA A 202 -0.76 -8.00 -24.94
CA ALA A 202 0.24 -8.56 -24.04
C ALA A 202 1.69 -8.17 -24.40
N PRO A 203 2.15 -8.25 -25.67
CA PRO A 203 3.49 -7.78 -26.03
C PRO A 203 3.74 -6.31 -25.69
N MET A 204 2.77 -5.42 -25.95
CA MET A 204 2.91 -3.99 -25.66
C MET A 204 2.93 -3.69 -24.16
N VAL A 205 2.07 -4.37 -23.37
CA VAL A 205 2.06 -4.23 -21.91
C VAL A 205 3.37 -4.71 -21.29
N VAL A 206 3.90 -5.84 -21.75
CA VAL A 206 5.20 -6.36 -21.30
C VAL A 206 6.31 -5.35 -21.60
N GLN A 207 6.35 -4.82 -22.82
CA GLN A 207 7.35 -3.81 -23.20
C GLN A 207 7.24 -2.54 -22.34
N ALA A 208 6.02 -2.09 -22.02
CA ALA A 208 5.80 -0.92 -21.18
C ALA A 208 6.22 -1.16 -19.71
N LEU A 209 5.95 -2.36 -19.18
CA LEU A 209 6.42 -2.77 -17.85
C LEU A 209 7.95 -2.82 -17.78
N ASP A 210 8.60 -3.41 -18.79
CA ASP A 210 10.06 -3.47 -18.89
C ASP A 210 10.67 -2.07 -19.03
N TYR A 211 10.04 -1.19 -19.81
CA TYR A 211 10.44 0.21 -19.95
C TYR A 211 10.41 0.94 -18.61
N PHE A 212 9.30 0.90 -17.87
CA PHE A 212 9.22 1.56 -16.57
C PHE A 212 10.11 0.90 -15.51
N SER A 213 10.29 -0.42 -15.58
CA SER A 213 11.15 -1.15 -14.65
C SER A 213 12.62 -0.71 -14.70
N GLN A 214 13.07 -0.09 -15.79
CA GLN A 214 14.45 0.40 -15.95
C GLN A 214 14.62 1.87 -15.53
N ARG A 215 13.53 2.55 -15.16
CA ARG A 215 13.52 3.99 -14.86
C ARG A 215 13.61 4.24 -13.36
N ALA A 216 14.70 4.88 -12.92
CA ALA A 216 14.87 5.32 -11.53
C ALA A 216 13.99 6.53 -11.17
N ASP A 217 13.40 7.19 -12.16
CA ASP A 217 12.49 8.31 -11.99
C ASP A 217 11.02 7.90 -11.82
N ILE A 218 10.75 6.63 -11.50
CA ILE A 218 9.42 6.08 -11.22
C ILE A 218 9.43 5.49 -9.80
N ASP A 219 8.36 5.72 -9.05
CA ASP A 219 8.13 5.16 -7.71
C ASP A 219 7.20 3.95 -7.73
N ILE A 220 6.21 3.98 -8.62
CA ILE A 220 5.13 2.99 -8.72
C ILE A 220 4.62 2.95 -10.16
N VAL A 221 4.19 1.77 -10.61
CA VAL A 221 3.57 1.57 -11.93
C VAL A 221 2.10 1.20 -11.77
N LEU A 222 1.21 1.84 -12.52
CA LEU A 222 -0.21 1.57 -12.54
C LEU A 222 -0.59 0.99 -13.91
N LEU A 223 -0.96 -0.29 -13.93
CA LEU A 223 -1.49 -0.97 -15.10
C LEU A 223 -3.02 -0.88 -15.07
N MET A 224 -3.58 -0.03 -15.93
CA MET A 224 -4.99 0.28 -15.96
C MET A 224 -5.63 -0.16 -17.26
N ARG A 225 -6.87 -0.62 -17.16
CA ARG A 225 -7.69 -0.96 -18.32
C ARG A 225 -8.84 0.04 -18.48
N GLY A 226 -9.04 0.55 -19.69
CA GLY A 226 -10.26 1.31 -20.02
C GLY A 226 -11.51 0.43 -20.05
N GLY A 227 -12.69 1.03 -19.83
CA GLY A 227 -13.97 0.31 -19.89
C GLY A 227 -14.11 -0.51 -21.18
N GLY A 228 -14.60 -1.75 -21.05
CA GLY A 228 -14.73 -2.69 -22.17
C GLY A 228 -15.37 -4.03 -21.75
N SER A 229 -15.61 -4.92 -22.72
CA SER A 229 -16.28 -6.22 -22.55
C SER A 229 -15.40 -7.28 -21.87
N LYS A 230 -15.96 -8.39 -21.37
CA LYS A 230 -15.16 -9.45 -20.72
C LYS A 230 -14.02 -10.00 -21.61
N SER A 231 -14.15 -9.89 -22.93
CA SER A 231 -13.14 -10.26 -23.93
C SER A 231 -11.77 -9.60 -23.73
N ASP A 232 -11.74 -8.41 -23.11
CA ASP A 232 -10.50 -7.63 -23.02
C ASP A 232 -9.71 -7.95 -21.74
N LEU A 233 -10.28 -8.75 -20.84
CA LEU A 233 -9.57 -9.30 -19.68
C LEU A 233 -8.57 -10.39 -20.09
N ALA A 234 -8.82 -11.07 -21.21
CA ALA A 234 -8.04 -12.25 -21.61
C ALA A 234 -6.54 -11.96 -21.78
N ALA A 235 -6.16 -10.76 -22.25
CA ALA A 235 -4.76 -10.38 -22.38
C ALA A 235 -4.04 -10.33 -21.02
N PHE A 236 -4.76 -9.97 -19.96
CA PHE A 236 -4.23 -9.87 -18.58
C PHE A 236 -4.17 -11.23 -17.86
N ASP A 237 -4.72 -12.28 -18.48
CA ASP A 237 -4.58 -13.68 -18.05
C ASP A 237 -3.42 -14.40 -18.76
N GLU A 238 -2.57 -13.68 -19.51
CA GLU A 238 -1.37 -14.26 -20.13
C GLU A 238 -0.19 -14.40 -19.15
N GLU A 239 0.53 -15.52 -19.28
CA GLU A 239 1.75 -15.81 -18.50
C GLU A 239 2.83 -14.74 -18.71
N SER A 240 2.92 -14.16 -19.91
CA SER A 240 3.91 -13.15 -20.28
C SER A 240 3.79 -11.88 -19.42
N ILE A 241 2.57 -11.37 -19.23
CA ILE A 241 2.29 -10.20 -18.39
C ILE A 241 2.55 -10.52 -16.91
N ALA A 242 2.10 -11.68 -16.44
CA ALA A 242 2.33 -12.13 -15.06
C ALA A 242 3.83 -12.14 -14.72
N LEU A 243 4.65 -12.71 -15.60
CA LEU A 243 6.10 -12.74 -15.42
C LEU A 243 6.75 -11.35 -15.54
N ALA A 244 6.21 -10.44 -16.35
CA ALA A 244 6.69 -9.07 -16.45
C ALA A 244 6.40 -8.27 -15.16
N ILE A 245 5.18 -8.36 -14.62
CA ILE A 245 4.80 -7.75 -13.34
C ILE A 245 5.71 -8.24 -12.22
N ALA A 246 5.92 -9.55 -12.12
CA ALA A 246 6.79 -10.14 -11.10
C ALA A 246 8.26 -9.70 -11.20
N ARG A 247 8.74 -9.40 -12.42
CA ARG A 247 10.12 -8.94 -12.67
C ARG A 247 10.29 -7.43 -12.50
N CYS A 248 9.21 -6.66 -12.57
CA CYS A 248 9.24 -5.22 -12.40
C CYS A 248 9.95 -4.82 -11.09
N GLN A 249 10.83 -3.83 -11.18
CA GLN A 249 11.58 -3.29 -10.04
C GLN A 249 10.74 -2.40 -9.14
N HIS A 250 9.61 -1.90 -9.65
CA HIS A 250 8.68 -1.03 -8.94
C HIS A 250 7.44 -1.82 -8.50
N PRO A 251 6.78 -1.40 -7.40
CA PRO A 251 5.44 -1.88 -7.07
C PRO A 251 4.50 -1.65 -8.27
N VAL A 252 3.76 -2.68 -8.68
CA VAL A 252 2.78 -2.60 -9.76
C VAL A 252 1.39 -2.68 -9.16
N PHE A 253 0.57 -1.68 -9.44
CA PHE A 253 -0.83 -1.64 -9.08
C PHE A 253 -1.67 -1.93 -10.31
N THR A 254 -2.69 -2.78 -10.19
CA THR A 254 -3.58 -3.13 -11.30
C THR A 254 -4.98 -2.60 -11.08
N GLY A 255 -5.53 -1.93 -12.10
CA GLY A 255 -6.89 -1.41 -12.15
C GLY A 255 -7.61 -1.94 -13.37
N ILE A 256 -7.76 -3.28 -13.46
CA ILE A 256 -8.18 -3.97 -14.70
C ILE A 256 -9.69 -4.28 -14.71
N GLY A 257 -10.36 -4.58 -13.59
CA GLY A 257 -11.79 -4.93 -13.61
C GLY A 257 -12.48 -5.28 -12.27
N HIS A 258 -13.80 -5.52 -12.36
CA HIS A 258 -14.74 -5.73 -11.24
C HIS A 258 -14.60 -7.09 -10.52
N GLN A 259 -15.07 -7.14 -9.27
CA GLN A 259 -14.89 -8.21 -8.26
C GLN A 259 -15.11 -9.67 -8.69
N ILE A 260 -15.82 -9.94 -9.77
CA ILE A 260 -16.16 -11.31 -10.20
C ILE A 260 -15.06 -11.93 -11.06
N ASP A 261 -14.27 -11.11 -11.77
CA ASP A 261 -13.28 -11.57 -12.76
C ASP A 261 -11.89 -10.96 -12.46
N ARG A 262 -11.27 -11.30 -11.32
CA ARG A 262 -9.85 -10.98 -11.08
C ARG A 262 -9.02 -11.53 -12.24
N SER A 263 -7.98 -10.86 -12.69
CA SER A 263 -7.06 -11.40 -13.70
C SER A 263 -5.84 -12.06 -13.05
N ILE A 264 -5.05 -12.84 -13.80
CA ILE A 264 -3.75 -13.34 -13.33
C ILE A 264 -2.80 -12.16 -13.05
N ALA A 265 -2.88 -11.08 -13.83
CA ALA A 265 -2.16 -9.85 -13.53
C ALA A 265 -2.48 -9.31 -12.12
N ASP A 266 -3.75 -9.31 -11.71
CA ASP A 266 -4.17 -8.90 -10.36
C ASP A 266 -3.62 -9.82 -9.26
N GLU A 267 -3.47 -11.12 -9.54
CA GLU A 267 -2.95 -12.08 -8.58
C GLU A 267 -1.44 -11.96 -8.34
N VAL A 268 -0.71 -11.36 -9.29
CA VAL A 268 0.75 -11.19 -9.23
C VAL A 268 1.16 -9.76 -8.87
N ALA A 269 0.29 -8.77 -9.10
CA ALA A 269 0.51 -7.37 -8.77
C ALA A 269 0.74 -7.15 -7.27
N HIS A 270 1.42 -6.03 -6.94
CA HIS A 270 1.58 -5.61 -5.55
C HIS A 270 0.22 -5.29 -4.91
N THR A 271 -0.61 -4.53 -5.63
CA THR A 271 -1.96 -4.17 -5.18
C THR A 271 -2.93 -4.29 -6.33
N ALA A 272 -4.01 -5.03 -6.14
CA ALA A 272 -5.09 -5.16 -7.11
C ALA A 272 -6.30 -4.31 -6.69
N CYS A 273 -6.69 -3.38 -7.54
CA CYS A 273 -7.84 -2.49 -7.36
C CYS A 273 -8.96 -2.86 -8.34
N LYS A 274 -10.20 -2.55 -7.95
CA LYS A 274 -11.40 -2.91 -8.74
C LYS A 274 -11.55 -2.10 -10.04
N THR A 275 -10.95 -0.92 -10.10
CA THR A 275 -11.09 0.01 -11.23
C THR A 275 -9.81 0.85 -11.38
N PRO A 276 -9.58 1.46 -12.56
CA PRO A 276 -8.54 2.47 -12.75
C PRO A 276 -8.61 3.62 -11.74
N THR A 277 -9.81 4.11 -11.45
CA THR A 277 -10.05 5.18 -10.46
C THR A 277 -9.68 4.74 -9.06
N ALA A 278 -10.07 3.52 -8.64
CA ALA A 278 -9.68 2.98 -7.34
C ALA A 278 -8.16 2.79 -7.21
N CYS A 279 -7.46 2.54 -8.33
CA CYS A 279 -6.00 2.55 -8.35
C CYS A 279 -5.42 3.94 -8.06
N ALA A 280 -5.96 4.99 -8.69
CA ALA A 280 -5.55 6.37 -8.42
C ALA A 280 -5.86 6.75 -6.96
N ASP A 281 -7.07 6.44 -6.48
CA ASP A 281 -7.50 6.71 -5.11
C ASP A 281 -6.60 6.03 -4.08
N ALA A 282 -6.19 4.78 -4.32
CA ALA A 282 -5.28 4.07 -3.43
C ALA A 282 -3.91 4.77 -3.29
N VAL A 283 -3.39 5.35 -4.38
CA VAL A 283 -2.13 6.11 -4.35
C VAL A 283 -2.33 7.46 -3.64
N ILE A 284 -3.46 8.14 -3.90
CA ILE A 284 -3.82 9.40 -3.24
C ILE A 284 -3.98 9.19 -1.73
N GLU A 285 -4.68 8.15 -1.31
CA GLU A 285 -4.93 7.81 0.10
C GLU A 285 -3.62 7.50 0.81
N HIS A 286 -2.73 6.73 0.18
CA HIS A 286 -1.42 6.41 0.74
C HIS A 286 -0.56 7.66 1.01
N VAL A 287 -0.50 8.59 0.05
CA VAL A 287 0.22 9.87 0.24
C VAL A 287 -0.50 10.75 1.27
N SER A 288 -1.83 10.83 1.22
CA SER A 288 -2.62 11.67 2.13
C SER A 288 -2.50 11.21 3.58
N SER A 289 -2.52 9.91 3.83
CA SER A 289 -2.29 9.33 5.16
C SER A 289 -0.93 9.74 5.71
N PHE A 290 0.11 9.68 4.87
CA PHE A 290 1.45 10.11 5.28
C PHE A 290 1.49 11.61 5.63
N LEU A 291 0.80 12.47 4.87
CA LEU A 291 0.74 13.90 5.15
C LEU A 291 0.03 14.21 6.48
N VAL A 292 -1.06 13.50 6.79
CA VAL A 292 -1.77 13.62 8.07
C VAL A 292 -0.85 13.21 9.22
N ASP A 293 -0.19 12.05 9.12
CA ASP A 293 0.73 11.55 10.13
C ASP A 293 1.93 12.50 10.36
N LEU A 294 2.43 13.10 9.28
CA LEU A 294 3.51 14.09 9.33
C LEU A 294 3.06 15.35 10.08
N GLN A 295 1.87 15.87 9.77
CA GLN A 295 1.31 17.05 10.43
C GLN A 295 1.08 16.82 11.93
N ASP A 296 0.51 15.68 12.30
CA ASP A 296 0.30 15.30 13.69
C ASP A 296 1.61 15.15 14.45
N THR A 297 2.61 14.54 13.82
CA THR A 297 3.95 14.41 14.39
C THR A 297 4.61 15.77 14.61
N ALA A 298 4.51 16.68 13.63
CA ALA A 298 5.02 18.04 13.78
C ALA A 298 4.32 18.80 14.91
N ALA A 299 2.99 18.68 15.04
CA ALA A 299 2.22 19.30 16.12
C ALA A 299 2.62 18.76 17.50
N ARG A 300 2.83 17.44 17.63
CA ARG A 300 3.32 16.82 18.87
C ARG A 300 4.69 17.34 19.27
N ILE A 301 5.63 17.43 18.32
CA ILE A 301 6.97 17.99 18.57
C ILE A 301 6.88 19.44 19.03
N ALA A 302 6.07 20.27 18.35
CA ALA A 302 5.90 21.68 18.69
C ALA A 302 5.34 21.86 20.10
N ASN A 303 4.31 21.08 20.47
CA ASN A 303 3.69 21.12 21.79
C ASN A 303 4.66 20.65 22.88
N ALA A 304 5.34 19.53 22.68
CA ALA A 304 6.34 19.02 23.62
C ALA A 304 7.45 20.04 23.87
N THR A 305 7.94 20.68 22.81
CA THR A 305 8.97 21.72 22.87
C THR A 305 8.47 22.95 23.64
N ARG A 306 7.25 23.44 23.33
CA ARG A 306 6.65 24.59 24.03
C ARG A 306 6.47 24.30 25.52
N SER A 307 5.97 23.12 25.88
CA SER A 307 5.81 22.73 27.28
C SER A 307 7.17 22.60 27.99
N ALA A 308 8.19 22.04 27.33
CA ALA A 308 9.53 21.95 27.90
C ALA A 308 10.15 23.34 28.15
N LEU A 309 10.01 24.25 27.19
CA LEU A 309 10.50 25.63 27.31
C LEU A 309 9.79 26.36 28.45
N GLN A 310 8.46 26.23 28.55
CA GLN A 310 7.69 26.87 29.62
C GLN A 310 8.10 26.36 31.00
N ARG A 311 8.27 25.03 31.17
CA ARG A 311 8.77 24.46 32.42
C ARG A 311 10.15 24.99 32.78
N SER A 312 11.05 25.08 31.82
CA SER A 312 12.39 25.64 32.03
C SER A 312 12.35 27.13 32.39
N ARG A 313 11.48 27.92 31.76
CA ARG A 313 11.29 29.34 32.09
C ARG A 313 10.75 29.53 33.50
N THR A 314 9.73 28.77 33.90
CA THR A 314 9.20 28.81 35.27
C THR A 314 10.27 28.42 36.30
N ARG A 315 11.06 27.36 36.03
CA ARG A 315 12.17 26.98 36.91
C ARG A 315 13.22 28.08 37.04
N LEU A 316 13.57 28.74 35.94
CA LEU A 316 14.52 29.86 35.95
C LEU A 316 13.96 31.02 36.77
N THR A 317 12.71 31.45 36.54
CA THR A 317 12.07 32.54 37.29
C THR A 317 12.06 32.25 38.79
N VAL A 318 11.64 31.05 39.19
CA VAL A 318 11.62 30.66 40.62
C VAL A 318 13.04 30.63 41.21
N SER A 319 14.02 30.13 40.46
CA SER A 319 15.41 30.07 40.93
C SER A 319 16.02 31.47 41.06
N THR A 320 15.77 32.35 40.10
CA THR A 320 16.20 33.75 40.13
C THR A 320 15.58 34.49 41.31
N GLU A 321 14.28 34.32 41.56
CA GLU A 321 13.62 34.97 42.70
C GLU A 321 14.15 34.46 44.04
N ARG A 322 14.41 33.15 44.15
CA ARG A 322 15.07 32.56 45.33
C ARG A 322 16.48 33.11 45.55
N LEU A 323 17.28 33.22 44.49
CA LEU A 323 18.64 33.79 44.55
C LEU A 323 18.61 35.26 44.95
N ARG A 324 17.56 36.01 44.59
CA ARG A 324 17.42 37.42 44.96
C ARG A 324 16.99 37.60 46.41
N THR A 325 16.06 36.79 46.90
CA THR A 325 15.39 36.99 48.20
C THR A 325 16.08 36.29 49.35
N ILE A 326 16.47 35.01 49.17
CA ILE A 326 16.99 34.19 50.27
C ILE A 326 18.31 34.74 50.83
N PRO A 327 19.33 35.08 50.01
CA PRO A 327 20.58 35.64 50.53
C PRO A 327 20.38 36.99 51.22
N LYS A 328 19.52 37.86 50.67
CA LYS A 328 19.21 39.16 51.26
C LYS A 328 18.58 38.99 52.65
N ASN A 329 17.56 38.14 52.75
CA ASN A 329 16.88 37.88 54.03
C ASN A 329 17.82 37.23 55.05
N ASN A 330 18.69 36.31 54.62
CA ASN A 330 19.71 35.72 55.47
C ASN A 330 20.72 36.76 55.96
N LEU A 331 21.20 37.64 55.08
CA LEU A 331 22.15 38.70 55.44
C LEU A 331 21.54 39.68 56.45
N GLU A 332 20.30 40.13 56.22
CA GLU A 332 19.58 41.00 57.17
C GLU A 332 19.40 40.32 58.52
N ARG A 333 19.03 39.03 58.54
CA ARG A 333 18.91 38.26 59.78
C ARG A 333 20.25 38.15 60.53
N GLN A 334 21.37 37.93 59.83
CA GLN A 334 22.69 37.90 60.47
C GLN A 334 23.12 39.28 60.96
N ARG A 335 22.83 40.34 60.20
CA ARG A 335 23.09 41.72 60.62
C ARG A 335 22.34 42.07 61.91
N GLN A 336 21.06 41.70 62.00
CA GLN A 336 20.27 41.88 63.23
C GLN A 336 20.89 41.14 64.42
N LYS A 337 21.39 39.91 64.23
CA LYS A 337 22.07 39.17 65.31
C LYS A 337 23.34 39.88 65.78
N VAL A 338 24.14 40.43 64.87
CA VAL A 338 25.35 41.20 65.22
C VAL A 338 24.98 42.46 65.99
N VAL A 339 23.95 43.20 65.54
CA VAL A 339 23.47 44.39 66.26
C VAL A 339 23.00 44.04 67.67
N LEU A 340 22.24 42.96 67.84
CA LEU A 340 21.80 42.51 69.15
C LEU A 340 22.97 42.06 70.04
N ALA A 341 23.99 41.41 69.46
CA ALA A 341 25.19 41.03 70.19
C ALA A 341 25.99 42.26 70.64
N ASP A 342 26.18 43.27 69.79
CA ASP A 342 26.82 44.55 70.14
C ASP A 342 26.07 45.23 71.29
N GLN A 343 24.74 45.31 71.22
CA GLN A 343 23.91 45.87 72.28
C GLN A 343 24.09 45.11 73.60
N LYS A 344 24.17 43.78 73.57
CA LYS A 344 24.45 42.96 74.77
C LYS A 344 25.83 43.26 75.35
N VAL A 345 26.86 43.36 74.52
CA VAL A 345 28.22 43.70 74.97
C VAL A 345 28.22 45.07 75.65
N ARG A 346 27.56 46.07 75.06
CA ARG A 346 27.43 47.42 75.66
C ARG A 346 26.67 47.42 76.98
N LEU A 347 25.62 46.60 77.11
CA LEU A 347 24.86 46.48 78.36
C LEU A 347 25.67 45.81 79.47
N LEU A 348 26.57 44.89 79.11
CA LEU A 348 27.47 44.19 80.03
C LEU A 348 28.78 44.95 80.29
N ASP A 349 29.03 46.06 79.58
CA ASP A 349 30.20 46.89 79.79
C ASP A 349 30.15 47.52 81.19
N PRO A 350 31.11 47.21 82.09
CA PRO A 350 31.14 47.77 83.43
C PRO A 350 31.14 49.30 83.45
N SER A 351 31.73 49.94 82.43
CA SER A 351 31.75 51.41 82.33
C SER A 351 30.34 52.00 82.21
N ALA A 352 29.43 51.35 81.48
CA ALA A 352 28.05 51.77 81.33
C ALA A 352 27.27 51.62 82.64
N THR A 353 27.54 50.55 83.40
CA THR A 353 26.96 50.35 84.74
C THR A 353 27.47 51.39 85.73
N LEU A 354 28.78 51.66 85.72
CA LEU A 354 29.39 52.71 86.54
C LEU A 354 28.86 54.10 86.18
N ALA A 355 28.65 54.41 84.89
CA ALA A 355 28.08 55.67 84.42
C ALA A 355 26.64 55.92 84.91
N ARG A 356 25.87 54.86 85.20
CA ARG A 356 24.53 54.96 85.78
C ARG A 356 24.53 55.22 87.30
N GLY A 357 25.70 55.38 87.92
CA GLY A 357 25.84 55.71 89.34
C GLY A 357 26.15 54.52 90.25
N TRP A 358 26.38 53.33 89.69
CA TRP A 358 26.87 52.19 90.45
C TRP A 358 28.38 52.33 90.67
N SER A 359 28.89 51.66 91.70
CA SER A 359 30.33 51.60 91.98
C SER A 359 30.79 50.15 92.12
N ILE A 360 32.09 49.92 91.91
CA ILE A 360 32.74 48.63 92.21
C ILE A 360 33.66 48.85 93.40
N THR A 361 33.32 48.22 94.52
CA THR A 361 34.10 48.29 95.76
C THR A 361 35.08 47.13 95.83
N ARG A 362 36.35 47.44 96.15
CA ARG A 362 37.42 46.46 96.35
C ARG A 362 38.05 46.61 97.73
N ASP A 363 38.57 45.52 98.27
CA ASP A 363 39.37 45.52 99.50
C ASP A 363 40.77 46.12 99.24
N SER A 364 41.57 46.24 100.29
CA SER A 364 42.96 46.71 100.24
C SER A 364 43.88 45.84 99.35
N ARG A 365 43.48 44.60 99.05
CA ARG A 365 44.20 43.62 98.23
C ARG A 365 43.75 43.61 96.77
N GLY A 366 42.71 44.38 96.43
CA GLY A 366 42.14 44.47 95.08
C GLY A 366 41.04 43.45 94.76
N ASN A 367 40.58 42.66 95.73
CA ASN A 367 39.47 41.72 95.54
C ASN A 367 38.12 42.46 95.57
N ILE A 368 37.16 42.03 94.76
CA ILE A 368 35.82 42.65 94.74
C ILE A 368 35.06 42.25 96.00
N VAL A 369 34.57 43.24 96.73
CA VAL A 369 33.70 43.07 97.89
C VAL A 369 32.27 42.88 97.38
N ARG A 370 31.77 41.64 97.44
CA ARG A 370 30.39 41.29 97.03
C ARG A 370 29.43 41.10 98.19
N ASP A 371 29.98 40.81 99.37
CA ASP A 371 29.23 40.45 100.57
C ASP A 371 29.90 41.12 101.77
N VAL A 372 29.09 41.62 102.70
CA VAL A 372 29.54 42.37 103.86
C VAL A 372 30.43 41.52 104.80
N SER A 373 30.26 40.19 104.81
CA SER A 373 31.10 39.26 105.56
C SER A 373 32.58 39.24 105.14
N SER A 374 32.91 39.79 103.97
CA SER A 374 34.26 39.77 103.41
C SER A 374 35.16 40.93 103.86
N VAL A 375 34.64 41.84 104.70
CA VAL A 375 35.34 43.05 105.15
C VAL A 375 35.22 43.25 106.65
N SER A 376 36.21 43.88 107.28
CA SER A 376 36.21 44.16 108.73
C SER A 376 36.30 45.65 109.04
N ARG A 377 35.80 46.05 110.22
CA ARG A 377 35.91 47.43 110.70
C ARG A 377 37.38 47.87 110.73
N GLY A 378 37.67 49.07 110.21
CA GLY A 378 39.01 49.64 110.10
C GLY A 378 39.74 49.30 108.80
N GLU A 379 39.19 48.42 107.95
CA GLU A 379 39.80 48.09 106.65
C GLU A 379 39.58 49.21 105.61
N GLU A 380 40.55 49.39 104.71
CA GLU A 380 40.47 50.35 103.60
C GLU A 380 39.76 49.71 102.40
N LEU A 381 38.78 50.44 101.86
CA LEU A 381 38.05 50.10 100.64
C LEU A 381 38.41 51.05 99.52
N VAL A 382 38.59 50.50 98.32
CA VAL A 382 38.77 51.25 97.08
C VAL A 382 37.49 51.14 96.26
N THR A 383 36.71 52.22 96.23
CA THR A 383 35.46 52.33 95.47
C THR A 383 35.74 52.97 94.12
N THR A 384 35.58 52.20 93.05
CA THR A 384 35.71 52.70 91.67
C THR A 384 34.35 53.18 91.17
N VAL A 385 34.29 54.42 90.70
CA VAL A 385 33.10 55.03 90.06
C VAL A 385 33.36 55.25 88.58
N HIS A 386 32.38 55.78 87.82
CA HIS A 386 32.51 56.01 86.37
C HIS A 386 33.79 56.74 85.96
N ARG A 387 34.19 57.73 86.76
CA ARG A 387 35.44 58.48 86.56
C ARG A 387 36.16 58.63 87.89
N GLY A 388 37.16 57.77 88.11
CA GLY A 388 38.05 57.84 89.27
C GLY A 388 37.76 56.81 90.36
N THR A 389 38.54 56.90 91.43
CA THR A 389 38.51 55.98 92.57
C THR A 389 38.51 56.76 93.86
N VAL A 390 37.67 56.35 94.81
CA VAL A 390 37.60 56.90 96.17
C VAL A 390 38.13 55.86 97.14
N ARG A 391 38.99 56.29 98.06
CA ARG A 391 39.49 55.47 99.17
C ARG A 391 38.74 55.83 100.44
N SER A 392 38.25 54.84 101.15
CA SER A 392 37.45 55.03 102.37
C SER A 392 37.79 53.96 103.40
N THR A 393 37.75 54.31 104.68
CA THR A 393 37.95 53.35 105.78
C THR A 393 36.61 52.95 106.38
N ILE A 394 36.41 51.66 106.64
CA ILE A 394 35.17 51.14 107.22
C ILE A 394 35.05 51.57 108.68
N THR A 395 34.08 52.41 109.01
CA THR A 395 33.81 52.85 110.38
C THR A 395 32.90 51.90 111.14
N GLU A 396 32.00 51.20 110.44
CA GLU A 396 30.97 50.32 110.98
C GLU A 396 30.51 49.30 109.91
N VAL A 397 30.09 48.11 110.34
CA VAL A 397 29.62 47.02 109.48
C VAL A 397 28.33 46.46 110.08
N GLU A 398 27.21 46.60 109.36
CA GLU A 398 25.90 46.05 109.73
C GLU A 398 25.47 45.00 108.69
N GLN A 399 24.85 43.91 109.17
CA GLN A 399 24.39 42.79 108.33
C GLN A 399 22.91 42.92 107.96
#